data_AF-A0A261BLF0-F1
#
_entry.id   AF-A0A261BLF0-F1
#
_cell.length_a   1.000
_cell.length_b   1.000
_cell.length_c   1.000
_cell.angle_alpha   90.00
_cell.angle_beta   90.00
_cell.angle_gamma   90.00
#
_symmetry.space_group_name_H-M   'P 1'
#
loop_
_entity.id
_entity.type
_entity.pdbx_description
1 polymer ?
#
loop_
_entity_poly.entity_id
_entity_poly.type
_entity_poly.pdbx_seq_one_letter_code
_entity_poly.pdbx_strand_id
1 'polypeptide(L)'
;SNLQRHKTLHDNSKWFECKFCLKKYPRKDMMKDHTMAHIRQQIHFECPVLSCNFECLLYSSLANHLNSDHNCCEKRTHATETKDQ
;
A
#
# COMPACT_ATOMS: atom_id res chain seq x y z
N SER A 1 -28.64 14.05 11.93
CA SER A 1 -27.48 13.13 11.86
C SER A 1 -27.72 12.05 10.84
N ASN A 2 -26.99 12.08 9.72
CA ASN A 2 -27.27 11.34 8.49
C ASN A 2 -27.30 9.82 8.70
N LEU A 3 -28.50 9.26 8.76
CA LEU A 3 -28.77 7.83 8.94
C LEU A 3 -28.12 6.97 7.83
N GLN A 4 -27.93 7.53 6.63
CA GLN A 4 -27.18 6.89 5.54
C GLN A 4 -25.71 6.63 5.89
N ARG A 5 -25.04 7.55 6.61
CA ARG A 5 -23.66 7.36 7.07
C ARG A 5 -23.54 6.30 8.16
N HIS A 6 -24.58 6.16 8.97
CA HIS A 6 -24.63 5.11 9.99
C HIS A 6 -24.82 3.72 9.35
N LYS A 7 -25.66 3.62 8.31
CA LYS A 7 -25.88 2.37 7.57
C LYS A 7 -24.63 1.85 6.85
N THR A 8 -23.75 2.72 6.34
CA THR A 8 -22.46 2.29 5.75
C THR A 8 -21.46 1.70 6.75
N LEU A 9 -21.67 1.86 8.06
CA LEU A 9 -20.87 1.17 9.07
C LEU A 9 -21.39 -0.25 9.34
N HIS A 10 -22.67 -0.50 9.06
CA HIS A 10 -23.32 -1.81 9.20
C HIS A 10 -23.22 -2.65 7.94
N ASP A 11 -23.25 -2.02 6.77
CA ASP A 11 -22.86 -2.66 5.54
C ASP A 11 -21.36 -2.93 5.60
N ASN A 12 -20.90 -4.07 5.10
CA ASN A 12 -19.47 -4.36 4.90
C ASN A 12 -18.89 -3.49 3.77
N SER A 13 -19.20 -2.19 3.82
CA SER A 13 -18.81 -1.13 2.92
C SER A 13 -17.29 -1.16 2.83
N LYS A 14 -16.84 -1.62 1.66
CA LYS A 14 -15.46 -1.74 1.22
C LYS A 14 -14.52 -0.82 2.02
N TRP A 15 -13.86 -1.40 3.00
CA TRP A 15 -12.91 -0.68 3.82
C TRP A 15 -11.79 -0.22 2.88
N PHE A 16 -11.40 1.03 3.01
CA PHE A 16 -10.27 1.59 2.28
C PHE A 16 -8.99 1.12 2.95
N GLU A 17 -8.39 0.09 2.38
CA GLU A 17 -7.11 -0.43 2.84
C GLU A 17 -5.99 0.50 2.38
N CYS A 18 -5.16 0.92 3.34
CA CYS A 18 -3.90 1.55 3.07
C CYS A 18 -2.97 0.52 2.43
N LYS A 19 -2.54 0.75 1.20
CA LYS A 19 -1.59 -0.14 0.51
C LYS A 19 -0.19 -0.14 1.13
N PHE A 20 0.09 0.76 2.08
CA PHE A 20 1.42 0.94 2.70
C PHE A 20 1.62 0.15 3.98
N CYS A 21 0.60 0.07 4.84
CA CYS A 21 0.65 -0.67 6.10
C CYS A 21 -0.52 -1.66 6.26
N LEU A 22 -1.29 -1.88 5.19
CA LEU A 22 -2.48 -2.73 5.14
C LEU A 22 -3.56 -2.36 6.16
N LYS A 23 -3.47 -1.17 6.75
CA LYS A 23 -4.44 -0.66 7.73
C LYS A 23 -5.72 -0.25 7.04
N LYS A 24 -6.85 -0.71 7.57
CA LYS A 24 -8.17 -0.54 6.96
C LYS A 24 -8.90 0.65 7.57
N TYR A 25 -9.47 1.48 6.71
CA TYR A 25 -10.22 2.67 7.10
C TYR A 25 -11.65 2.62 6.57
N PRO A 26 -12.66 3.03 7.35
CA PRO A 26 -14.06 2.99 6.91
C PRO A 26 -14.39 4.07 5.86
N ARG A 27 -13.51 5.06 5.64
CA ARG A 27 -13.73 6.18 4.72
C ARG A 27 -12.47 6.56 3.95
N LYS A 28 -12.64 7.08 2.73
CA LYS A 28 -11.55 7.48 1.82
C LYS A 28 -10.77 8.70 2.29
N ASP A 29 -11.43 9.66 2.92
CA ASP A 29 -10.81 10.85 3.54
C ASP A 29 -9.82 10.44 4.63
N MET A 30 -10.21 9.53 5.53
CA MET A 30 -9.32 9.06 6.59
C MET A 30 -8.11 8.27 6.07
N MET A 31 -8.29 7.47 5.02
CA MET A 31 -7.17 6.78 4.36
C MET A 31 -6.22 7.77 3.65
N LYS A 32 -6.73 8.86 3.08
CA LYS A 32 -5.91 9.95 2.53
C LYS A 32 -5.11 10.67 3.60
N ASP A 33 -5.75 11.07 4.70
CA ASP A 33 -5.05 11.74 5.81
C ASP A 33 -3.97 10.84 6.41
N HIS A 34 -4.26 9.54 6.54
CA HIS A 34 -3.27 8.56 6.95
C HIS A 34 -2.10 8.45 5.96
N THR A 35 -2.37 8.45 4.66
CA THR A 35 -1.32 8.46 3.63
C THR A 35 -0.43 9.69 3.75
N MET A 36 -0.99 10.86 4.07
CA MET A 36 -0.22 12.07 4.32
C MET A 36 0.67 11.97 5.57
N ALA A 37 0.28 11.14 6.55
CA ALA A 37 1.11 10.90 7.72
C ALA A 37 2.41 10.14 7.37
N HIS A 38 2.38 9.23 6.39
CA HIS A 38 3.61 8.58 5.89
C HIS A 38 4.64 9.61 5.39
N ILE A 39 4.17 10.62 4.65
CA ILE A 39 5.00 11.70 4.12
C ILE A 39 5.56 12.57 5.26
N ARG A 40 4.71 12.93 6.24
CA ARG A 40 5.11 13.76 7.39
C ARG A 40 6.10 13.05 8.31
N GLN A 41 5.95 11.74 8.47
CA GLN A 41 6.80 10.92 9.34
C GLN A 41 8.05 10.41 8.64
N GLN A 42 8.33 10.85 7.40
CA GLN A 42 9.49 10.42 6.61
C GLN A 42 9.58 8.88 6.50
N ILE A 43 8.43 8.21 6.42
CA ILE A 43 8.40 6.76 6.22
C ILE A 43 8.73 6.51 4.75
N HIS A 44 9.92 6.00 4.50
CA HIS A 44 10.37 5.65 3.15
C HIS A 44 9.64 4.41 2.63
N PHE A 45 9.38 4.43 1.33
CA PHE A 45 8.94 3.32 0.52
C PHE A 45 10.17 2.69 -0.13
N GLU A 46 10.43 1.44 0.23
CA GLU A 46 11.50 0.65 -0.35
C GLU A 46 11.02 -0.06 -1.61
N CYS A 47 11.92 -0.19 -2.58
CA CYS A 47 11.68 -1.00 -3.75
C CYS A 47 11.58 -2.49 -3.37
N PRO A 48 10.56 -3.24 -3.81
CA PRO A 48 10.44 -4.68 -3.54
C PRO A 48 11.51 -5.53 -4.24
N VAL A 49 12.34 -4.94 -5.11
CA VAL A 49 13.43 -5.62 -5.80
C VAL A 49 14.65 -5.65 -4.88
N LEU A 50 15.04 -6.85 -4.40
CA LEU A 50 16.17 -7.04 -3.47
C LEU A 50 17.52 -6.49 -3.96
N SER A 51 17.68 -6.27 -5.27
CA SER A 51 18.88 -5.70 -5.88
C SER A 51 18.78 -4.18 -6.09
N CYS A 52 17.74 -3.54 -5.55
CA CYS A 52 17.47 -2.11 -5.71
C CYS A 52 17.28 -1.44 -4.36
N ASN A 53 18.16 -0.50 -4.04
CA ASN A 53 18.12 0.28 -2.80
C ASN A 53 17.38 1.61 -3.00
N PHE A 54 16.38 1.65 -3.88
CA PHE A 54 15.60 2.85 -4.10
C PHE A 54 14.63 3.06 -2.93
N GLU A 55 14.73 4.24 -2.33
CA GLU A 55 13.88 4.70 -1.24
C GLU A 55 13.22 6.02 -1.64
N CYS A 56 11.91 6.16 -1.39
CA CYS A 56 11.22 7.41 -1.64
C CYS A 56 10.09 7.66 -0.65
N LEU A 57 9.64 8.90 -0.52
CA LEU A 57 8.58 9.26 0.44
C LEU A 57 7.16 9.21 -0.16
N LEU A 58 7.05 8.88 -1.45
CA LEU A 58 5.80 8.94 -2.20
C LEU A 58 5.60 7.67 -3.02
N TYR A 59 4.41 7.09 -2.94
CA TYR A 59 4.04 5.94 -3.77
C TYR A 59 4.10 6.23 -5.26
N SER A 60 3.70 7.42 -5.70
CA SER A 60 3.80 7.78 -7.13
C SER A 60 5.25 7.71 -7.62
N SER A 61 6.22 8.05 -6.77
CA SER A 61 7.64 7.94 -7.10
C SER A 61 8.08 6.49 -7.16
N LEU A 62 7.68 5.65 -6.20
CA LEU A 62 7.95 4.20 -6.25
C LEU A 62 7.26 3.55 -7.46
N ALA A 63 6.00 3.86 -7.74
CA ALA A 63 5.23 3.27 -8.83
C ALA A 63 5.82 3.68 -10.19
N ASN A 64 6.23 4.95 -10.34
CA ASN A 64 6.93 5.39 -11.53
C ASN A 64 8.28 4.69 -11.66
N HIS A 65 9.07 4.61 -10.59
CA HIS A 65 10.34 3.87 -10.54
C HIS A 65 10.18 2.40 -10.94
N LEU A 66 9.19 1.70 -10.37
CA LEU A 66 8.86 0.33 -10.74
C LEU A 66 8.49 0.22 -12.23
N ASN A 67 7.82 1.23 -12.79
CA ASN A 67 7.39 1.26 -14.19
C ASN A 67 8.45 1.79 -15.17
N SER A 68 9.52 2.46 -14.71
CA SER A 68 10.63 2.92 -15.55
C SER A 68 11.84 2.00 -15.45
N ASP A 69 12.20 1.61 -14.22
CA ASP A 69 13.44 0.92 -13.90
C ASP A 69 13.25 -0.58 -13.68
N HIS A 70 12.01 -1.01 -13.40
CA HIS A 70 11.66 -2.42 -13.17
C HIS A 70 10.49 -2.90 -14.02
N ASN A 71 10.23 -2.26 -15.17
CA ASN A 71 9.18 -2.65 -16.12
C ASN A 71 9.52 -3.95 -16.87
N CYS A 72 9.99 -4.95 -16.12
CA CYS A 72 10.29 -6.29 -16.57
C CYS A 72 9.12 -7.21 -16.20
N CYS A 73 8.60 -7.90 -17.21
CA CYS A 73 7.42 -8.76 -17.19
C CYS A 73 7.58 -10.07 -16.38
N GLU A 74 8.41 -10.11 -15.35
CA GLU A 74 8.65 -11.35 -14.60
C GLU A 74 8.17 -11.26 -13.16
N LYS A 75 6.99 -11.86 -13.00
CA LYS A 75 6.39 -12.42 -11.81
C LYS A 75 7.47 -12.95 -10.86
N ARG A 76 7.85 -12.17 -9.84
CA ARG A 76 8.72 -12.66 -8.77
C ARG A 76 7.91 -13.53 -7.81
N THR A 77 8.02 -14.84 -8.05
CA THR A 77 8.21 -15.90 -7.04
C THR A 77 7.60 -15.69 -5.65
N HIS A 78 6.54 -16.45 -5.34
CA HIS A 78 6.53 -17.13 -4.05
C HIS A 78 7.32 -18.44 -4.22
N ALA A 79 8.62 -18.35 -3.98
CA ALA A 79 9.39 -19.52 -3.58
C ALA A 79 8.90 -19.90 -2.17
N THR A 80 8.11 -20.96 -2.08
CA THR A 80 7.97 -21.73 -0.85
C THR A 80 8.75 -23.02 -1.06
N GLU A 81 10.07 -22.91 -0.99
CA GLU A 81 10.93 -24.04 -0.64
C GLU A 81 11.16 -23.99 0.87
N THR A 82 10.42 -24.80 1.62
CA THR A 82 10.91 -25.48 2.83
C THR A 82 9.89 -26.53 3.25
N LYS A 83 10.12 -27.76 2.80
CA LYS A 83 9.91 -28.96 3.60
C LYS A 83 10.82 -30.06 3.06
N ASP A 84 12.09 -29.93 3.43
CA ASP A 84 13.01 -31.07 3.46
C ASP A 84 12.76 -31.78 4.80
N GLN A 85 12.44 -33.07 4.67
CA GLN A 85 12.50 -34.19 5.63
C GLN A 85 11.84 -34.08 7.02
#